data_AF-A0A539DP56-F1
#
_entry.id   AF-A0A539DP56-F1
#
_cell.length_a   1.000
_cell.length_b   1.000
_cell.length_c   1.000
_cell.angle_alpha   90.00
_cell.angle_beta   90.00
_cell.angle_gamma   90.00
#
_symmetry.space_group_name_H-M   'P 1'
#
loop_
_entity.id
_entity.type
_entity.pdbx_description
1 polymer ?
#
loop_
_entity_poly.entity_id
_entity_poly.type
_entity_poly.pdbx_seq_one_letter_code
_entity_poly.pdbx_strand_id
1 'polypeptide(L)' 'MFVWAPIPEQYRHLGSLEFSKKLLDQAKMAVSPGVGFGEYGDDHVRFSLIENEHRTRQAVRGIRDMFRDDGRIGA' A
#
# COMPACT_ATOMS: atom_id res chain seq x y z
N MET A 1 9.57 13.62 3.04
CA MET A 1 8.28 13.51 3.75
C MET A 1 7.66 12.17 3.40
N PHE A 2 7.74 11.20 4.31
CA PHE A 2 7.35 9.82 4.02
C PHE A 2 6.53 9.23 5.16
N VAL A 3 5.58 8.38 4.81
CA VAL A 3 4.99 7.41 5.75
C VAL A 3 5.59 6.06 5.40
N TRP A 4 6.31 5.48 6.37
CA TRP A 4 6.83 4.13 6.29
C TRP A 4 5.83 3.21 6.98
N ALA A 5 5.08 2.45 6.18
CA ALA A 5 3.94 1.68 6.69
C ALA A 5 4.27 0.19 6.64
N PRO A 6 4.11 -0.54 7.76
CA PRO A 6 4.20 -1.99 7.74
C PRO A 6 3.08 -2.55 6.88
N ILE A 7 3.40 -3.59 6.11
CA ILE A 7 2.41 -4.33 5.33
C ILE A 7 1.43 -4.98 6.31
N PRO A 8 0.10 -4.84 6.11
CA PRO A 8 -0.88 -5.48 6.98
C PRO A 8 -0.66 -6.99 7.02
N GLU A 9 -0.86 -7.60 8.19
CA GLU A 9 -0.56 -9.02 8.46
C GLU A 9 -1.11 -9.96 7.37
N GLN A 10 -2.36 -9.71 6.97
CA GLN A 10 -3.09 -10.49 5.98
C GLN A 10 -2.54 -10.40 4.53
N TYR A 11 -1.54 -9.54 4.30
CA TYR A 11 -0.80 -9.40 3.03
C TYR A 11 0.71 -9.57 3.20
N ARG A 12 1.22 -9.75 4.43
CA ARG A 12 2.67 -9.80 4.70
C ARG A 12 3.39 -10.90 3.93
N HIS A 13 2.71 -12.03 3.68
CA HIS A 13 3.23 -13.15 2.88
C HIS A 13 3.56 -12.78 1.42
N LEU A 14 3.06 -11.66 0.90
CA LEU A 14 3.37 -11.18 -0.46
C LEU A 14 4.76 -10.52 -0.54
N GLY A 15 5.30 -10.05 0.58
CA GLY A 15 6.43 -9.13 0.58
C GLY A 15 6.10 -7.77 -0.04
N SER A 16 7.04 -6.84 0.01
CA SER A 16 6.81 -5.45 -0.38
C SER A 16 6.61 -5.25 -1.87
N LEU A 17 7.28 -6.06 -2.69
CA LEU A 17 7.21 -5.94 -4.15
C LEU A 17 5.83 -6.32 -4.69
N GLU A 18 5.34 -7.52 -4.36
CA GLU A 18 4.04 -7.99 -4.85
C GLU A 18 2.88 -7.23 -4.20
N PHE A 19 3.02 -6.82 -2.94
CA PHE A 19 2.01 -5.94 -2.32
C PHE A 19 1.94 -4.57 -3.01
N SER A 20 3.09 -3.99 -3.42
CA SER A 20 3.11 -2.73 -4.17
C SER A 20 2.46 -2.86 -5.55
N LYS A 21 2.65 -3.99 -6.25
CA LYS A 21 1.96 -4.28 -7.51
C LYS A 21 0.45 -4.40 -7.31
N LYS A 22 0.01 -5.12 -6.27
CA LYS A 22 -1.42 -5.25 -5.94
C LYS A 22 -2.08 -3.88 -5.67
N LEU A 23 -1.41 -3.00 -4.92
CA LEU A 23 -1.88 -1.61 -4.70
C LEU A 23 -2.00 -0.83 -6.01
N LEU A 24 -1.05 -0.99 -6.93
CA LEU A 24 -1.10 -0.33 -8.23
C LEU A 24 -2.29 -0.83 -9.06
N ASP A 25 -2.43 -2.16 -9.15
CA ASP A 25 -3.43 -2.79 -10.02
C ASP A 25 -4.85 -2.62 -9.47
N GLN A 26 -5.05 -2.77 -8.16
CA GLN A 26 -6.38 -2.82 -7.56
C GLN A 26 -6.79 -1.50 -6.90
N ALA A 27 -5.88 -0.89 -6.12
CA ALA A 27 -6.15 0.38 -5.45
C ALA A 27 -5.80 1.63 -6.29
N LYS A 28 -5.25 1.44 -7.50
CA LYS A 28 -4.81 2.52 -8.42
C LYS A 28 -3.80 3.46 -7.78
N MET A 29 -2.92 2.91 -6.92
CA MET A 29 -1.96 3.68 -6.14
C MET A 29 -0.55 3.10 -6.29
N ALA A 30 0.39 3.94 -6.73
CA ALA A 30 1.80 3.61 -6.73
C ALA A 30 2.43 3.91 -5.36
N VAL A 31 3.19 2.96 -4.82
CA VAL A 31 4.01 3.09 -3.60
C VAL A 31 5.41 2.56 -3.88
N SER A 32 6.40 2.94 -3.06
CA SER A 32 7.74 2.34 -3.18
C SER A 32 7.80 1.05 -2.35
N PRO A 33 8.20 -0.10 -2.94
CA PRO A 33 8.38 -1.34 -2.20
C PRO A 33 9.58 -1.20 -1.26
N GLY A 34 9.42 -1.62 0.00
CA GLY A 34 10.44 -1.44 1.02
C GLY A 34 11.74 -2.21 0.76
N VAL A 35 11.69 -3.35 0.05
CA VAL A 35 12.89 -4.09 -0.40
C VAL A 35 13.83 -3.24 -1.26
N GLY A 36 13.31 -2.24 -1.96
CA GLY A 36 14.13 -1.28 -2.72
C GLY A 36 15.05 -0.42 -1.85
N PHE A 37 14.88 -0.44 -0.52
CA PHE A 37 15.70 0.26 0.46
C PHE A 37 16.56 -0.69 1.32
N GLY A 38 16.56 -1.99 1.01
CA GLY A 38 17.27 -3.03 1.75
C GLY A 38 16.36 -4.19 2.16
N GLU A 39 16.93 -5.38 2.36
CA GLU A 39 16.19 -6.61 2.66
C GLU A 39 15.34 -6.51 3.94
N TYR A 40 15.81 -5.79 4.95
CA TYR A 40 15.08 -5.53 6.19
C TYR A 40 13.85 -4.62 6.03
N GLY A 41 13.64 -4.06 4.84
CA GLY A 41 12.47 -3.26 4.52
C GLY A 41 11.36 -4.04 3.82
N ASP A 42 11.54 -5.33 3.49
CA ASP A 42 10.58 -6.07 2.65
C ASP A 42 9.21 -6.32 3.31
N ASP A 43 9.09 -6.06 4.60
CA ASP A 43 7.82 -6.08 5.34
C ASP A 43 7.11 -4.72 5.37
N HIS A 44 7.62 -3.70 4.66
CA HIS A 44 7.09 -2.34 4.60
C HIS A 44 6.92 -1.82 3.18
N VAL A 45 6.10 -0.77 3.06
CA VAL A 45 6.02 0.08 1.87
C VAL A 45 6.13 1.56 2.26
N ARG A 46 6.62 2.38 1.33
CA ARG A 46 6.77 3.83 1.54
C ARG A 46 5.75 4.61 0.74
N PHE A 47 5.00 5.46 1.43
CA PHE A 47 4.16 6.48 0.83
C PHE A 47 4.90 7.82 0.84
N SER A 48 4.84 8.55 -0.27
CA SER A 48 5.39 9.90 -0.36
C SER A 48 4.25 10.91 -0.27
N LEU A 49 4.37 11.89 0.64
CA LEU A 49 3.35 12.93 0.84
C LEU A 49 3.56 14.07 -0.18
N ILE A 50 3.44 13.73 -1.46
CA ILE A 50 3.73 14.63 -2.60
C ILE A 50 2.47 15.06 -3.38
N GLU A 51 1.31 14.55 -2.97
CA GLU A 51 0.02 14.79 -3.57
C GLU A 51 -0.85 15.68 -2.67
N ASN A 52 -1.82 16.37 -3.25
CA ASN A 52 -2.76 17.18 -2.48
C ASN A 52 -3.75 16.31 -1.65
N GLU A 53 -4.50 16.94 -0.73
CA GLU A 53 -5.44 16.22 0.14
C GLU A 53 -6.54 15.48 -0.64
N HIS A 54 -7.04 16.03 -1.75
CA HIS A 54 -8.09 15.38 -2.54
C HIS A 54 -7.59 14.07 -3.16
N ARG A 55 -6.36 14.09 -3.69
CA ARG A 55 -5.68 12.91 -4.26
C ARG A 55 -5.34 11.90 -3.17
N THR A 56 -4.85 12.36 -2.02
CA THR A 56 -4.63 11.49 -0.84
C THR A 56 -5.92 10.79 -0.41
N ARG A 57 -7.05 11.52 -0.28
CA ARG A 57 -8.36 10.93 0.06
C ARG A 57 -8.85 9.93 -1.00
N GLN A 58 -8.60 10.21 -2.29
CA GLN A 58 -8.92 9.27 -3.37
C GLN A 58 -8.13 7.96 -3.22
N ALA A 59 -6.85 8.07 -2.93
CA ALA A 59 -5.97 6.93 -2.80
C ALA A 59 -6.34 6.06 -1.58
N VAL A 60 -6.72 6.68 -0.45
CA VAL A 60 -7.27 5.97 0.72
C VAL A 60 -8.56 5.23 0.39
N ARG A 61 -9.46 5.81 -0.42
CA ARG A 61 -10.67 5.11 -0.87
C ARG A 61 -10.33 3.89 -1.73
N GLY A 62 -9.37 4.00 -2.65
CA GLY A 62 -8.90 2.87 -3.45
C GLY A 62 -8.37 1.70 -2.60
N ILE A 63 -7.61 1.98 -1.54
CA ILE A 63 -7.15 0.95 -0.60
C ILE A 63 -8.34 0.32 0.13
N ARG A 64 -9.30 1.14 0.60
CA ARG A 64 -10.49 0.64 1.29
C ARG A 64 -11.32 -0.29 0.39
N ASP A 65 -11.52 0.08 -0.86
CA ASP A 65 -12.29 -0.74 -1.82
C ASP A 65 -11.55 -2.06 -2.10
N MET A 66 -10.23 -2.01 -2.30
CA MET A 66 -9.39 -3.22 -2.40
C MET A 66 -9.55 -4.15 -1.18
N PHE A 67 -9.55 -3.60 0.04
CA PHE A 67 -9.75 -4.40 1.25
C PHE A 67 -11.15 -5.01 1.33
N ARG A 68 -12.19 -4.30 0.85
CA ARG A 68 -13.55 -4.81 0.79
C ARG A 68 -13.67 -5.95 -0.23
N ASP A 69 -13.08 -5.78 -1.41
CA ASP A 69 -13.08 -6.79 -2.47
C ASP A 69 -12.33 -8.06 -2.05
N ASP A 70 -11.26 -7.92 -1.25
CA ASP A 70 -10.54 -9.03 -0.63
C ASP A 70 -11.27 -9.65 0.60
N GLY A 71 -12.45 -9.13 0.97
CA GLY A 71 -13.23 -9.61 2.12
C GLY A 71 -12.60 -9.33 3.48
N ARG A 72 -11.71 -8.32 3.58
CA ARG A 72 -10.93 -8.00 4.79
C ARG A 72 -11.60 -6.97 5.70
N ILE A 73 -12.60 -6.25 5.20
CA ILE A 73 -13.43 -5.33 5.99
C ILE A 73 -14.90 -5.52 5.62
N GLY A 74 -15.79 -5.34 6.62
CA GLY A 74 -17.24 -5.37 6.42
C GLY A 74 -17.75 -4.25 5.51
N ALA A 75 -18.96 -4.44 4.98
CA ALA A 75 -19.66 -3.44 4.15
C ALA A 75 -19.83 -2.10 4.87
#